data_AF-A0A0C9R526-F1
#
_entry.id   AF-A0A0C9R526-F1
#
_cell.length_a   1.000
_cell.length_b   1.000
_cell.length_c   1.000
_cell.angle_alpha   90.00
_cell.angle_beta   90.00
_cell.angle_gamma   90.00
#
_symmetry.space_group_name_H-M   'P 1'
#
loop_
_entity.id
_entity.type
_entity.pdbx_description
1 polymer ?
#
loop_
_entity_poly.entity_id
_entity_poly.type
_entity_poly.pdbx_seq_one_letter_code
_entity_poly.pdbx_strand_id
1 'polypeptide(L)'
;MRQLTSNACGTVAIIHSVANNKSISLSDGILKNFLENAKDLTPEERGKALENDVSFTEGHYELANEGQTVANPEEKVNHHFISLIHNGGFLYELDGRKQFPIKHGSTSDSTFVQDAAKVCKVFMARDPEEMRFTVMALTASPN
;
A
#
# COMPACT_ATOMS: atom_id res chain seq x y z
N MET A 1 5.40 -3.97 -6.06
CA MET A 1 5.96 -3.06 -7.08
C MET A 1 6.81 -2.00 -6.40
N ARG A 2 7.79 -1.43 -7.10
CA ARG A 2 8.61 -0.31 -6.61
C ARG A 2 7.81 0.99 -6.66
N GLN A 3 8.12 1.91 -5.75
CA GLN A 3 7.67 3.31 -5.83
C GLN A 3 8.79 4.12 -6.47
N LEU A 4 8.51 4.72 -7.63
CA LEU A 4 9.47 5.56 -8.36
C LEU A 4 9.11 7.05 -8.30
N THR A 5 7.83 7.35 -8.07
CA THR A 5 7.31 8.71 -7.94
C THR A 5 7.27 9.16 -6.47
N SER A 6 7.66 10.42 -6.21
CA SER A 6 7.55 11.03 -4.88
C SER A 6 6.08 11.09 -4.43
N ASN A 7 5.83 10.94 -3.13
CA ASN A 7 4.50 11.01 -2.49
C ASN A 7 3.43 10.01 -2.99
N ALA A 8 3.75 9.09 -3.90
CA ALA A 8 2.84 8.05 -4.38
C ALA A 8 2.63 6.86 -3.42
N CYS A 9 3.15 6.93 -2.18
CA CYS A 9 3.16 5.81 -1.25
C CYS A 9 1.75 5.30 -0.89
N GLY A 10 0.75 6.20 -0.78
CA GLY A 10 -0.65 5.83 -0.55
C GLY A 10 -1.22 4.97 -1.68
N THR A 11 -1.08 5.42 -2.93
CA THR A 11 -1.51 4.67 -4.12
C THR A 11 -0.80 3.32 -4.21
N VAL A 12 0.52 3.30 -4.02
CA VAL A 12 1.32 2.06 -4.05
C VAL A 12 0.87 1.07 -2.97
N ALA A 13 0.61 1.54 -1.76
CA ALA A 13 0.12 0.70 -0.65
C ALA A 13 -1.27 0.13 -0.97
N ILE A 14 -2.20 0.93 -1.50
CA ILE A 14 -3.53 0.45 -1.90
C ILE A 14 -3.42 -0.64 -2.99
N ILE A 15 -2.60 -0.41 -4.02
CA ILE A 15 -2.35 -1.40 -5.08
C ILE A 15 -1.78 -2.69 -4.48
N HIS A 16 -0.80 -2.60 -3.58
CA HIS A 16 -0.23 -3.77 -2.90
C HIS A 16 -1.29 -4.54 -2.11
N SER A 17 -2.15 -3.83 -1.38
CA SER A 17 -3.22 -4.44 -0.59
C SER A 17 -4.25 -5.14 -1.48
N VAL A 18 -4.69 -4.51 -2.57
CA VAL A 18 -5.69 -5.11 -3.46
C VAL A 18 -5.11 -6.26 -4.28
N ALA A 19 -3.95 -6.08 -4.91
CA ALA A 19 -3.35 -7.05 -5.84
C ALA A 19 -3.01 -8.40 -5.20
N ASN A 20 -2.77 -8.43 -3.88
CA ASN A 20 -2.42 -9.64 -3.16
C ASN A 20 -3.60 -10.32 -2.47
N ASN A 21 -4.82 -9.79 -2.62
CA ASN A 21 -6.04 -10.36 -2.05
C ASN A 21 -6.98 -10.82 -3.19
N LYS A 22 -6.84 -12.08 -3.60
CA LYS A 22 -7.59 -12.66 -4.73
C LYS A 22 -9.11 -12.75 -4.51
N SER A 23 -9.57 -12.61 -3.27
CA SER A 23 -11.00 -12.56 -2.93
C SER A 23 -11.65 -11.24 -3.34
N ILE A 24 -10.87 -10.20 -3.60
CA ILE A 24 -11.40 -8.90 -4.03
C ILE A 24 -11.75 -8.97 -5.52
N SER A 25 -13.03 -8.80 -5.82
CA SER A 25 -13.52 -8.65 -7.19
C SER A 25 -13.57 -7.17 -7.54
N LEU A 26 -12.80 -6.77 -8.55
CA LEU A 26 -12.80 -5.41 -9.07
C LEU A 26 -13.80 -5.26 -10.22
N SER A 27 -14.58 -4.18 -10.18
CA SER A 27 -15.31 -3.71 -11.37
C SER A 27 -14.35 -3.17 -12.42
N ASP A 28 -14.84 -2.99 -13.64
CA ASP A 28 -14.05 -2.33 -14.70
C ASP A 28 -13.65 -0.92 -14.26
N GLY A 29 -12.41 -0.55 -14.54
CA GLY A 29 -11.83 0.72 -14.11
C GLY A 29 -10.30 0.73 -14.13
N ILE A 30 -9.74 1.88 -13.76
CA ILE A 30 -8.29 2.18 -13.83
C ILE A 30 -7.47 1.09 -13.12
N LEU A 31 -7.84 0.75 -11.88
CA LEU A 31 -7.09 -0.22 -11.08
C LEU A 31 -7.12 -1.63 -11.68
N LYS A 32 -8.28 -2.10 -12.16
CA LYS A 32 -8.40 -3.42 -12.79
C LYS A 32 -7.54 -3.50 -14.06
N ASN A 33 -7.67 -2.51 -14.94
CA ASN A 33 -6.90 -2.44 -16.19
C ASN A 33 -5.39 -2.44 -15.92
N PHE A 34 -4.95 -1.67 -14.92
CA PHE A 34 -3.54 -1.64 -14.53
C PHE A 34 -3.05 -2.99 -14.01
N LEU A 35 -3.80 -3.65 -13.11
CA LEU A 35 -3.41 -4.95 -12.58
C LEU A 35 -3.32 -6.02 -13.68
N GLU A 36 -4.24 -6.00 -14.65
CA GLU A 36 -4.24 -6.92 -15.79
C GLU A 36 -3.02 -6.69 -16.70
N ASN A 37 -2.72 -5.42 -17.03
CA ASN A 37 -1.59 -5.05 -17.88
C ASN A 37 -0.23 -5.26 -17.19
N ALA A 38 -0.19 -5.13 -15.87
CA ALA A 38 1.04 -5.17 -15.07
C ALA A 38 1.37 -6.57 -14.52
N LYS A 39 0.53 -7.58 -14.77
CA LYS A 39 0.63 -8.91 -14.14
C LYS A 39 1.97 -9.61 -14.40
N ASP A 40 2.52 -9.47 -15.61
CA ASP A 40 3.76 -10.16 -16.03
C ASP A 40 5.01 -9.27 -15.92
N LEU A 41 4.84 -8.01 -15.49
CA LEU A 41 5.92 -7.05 -15.32
C LEU A 41 6.73 -7.30 -14.04
N THR A 42 8.02 -6.97 -14.10
CA THR A 42 8.91 -6.92 -12.94
C THR A 42 8.49 -5.80 -11.95
N PRO A 43 8.92 -5.84 -10.68
CA PRO A 43 8.59 -4.79 -9.71
C PRO A 43 8.95 -3.37 -10.15
N GLU A 44 10.08 -3.20 -10.84
CA GLU A 44 10.57 -1.96 -11.43
C GLU A 44 9.71 -1.52 -12.60
N GLU A 45 9.38 -2.42 -13.53
CA GLU A 45 8.51 -2.11 -14.67
C GLU A 45 7.10 -1.73 -14.22
N ARG A 46 6.55 -2.38 -13.18
CA ARG A 46 5.28 -1.97 -12.56
C ARG A 46 5.36 -0.55 -11.99
N GLY A 47 6.50 -0.19 -11.39
CA GLY A 47 6.74 1.16 -10.88
C GLY A 47 6.75 2.20 -11.99
N LYS A 48 7.43 1.91 -13.11
CA LYS A 48 7.46 2.77 -14.30
C LYS A 48 6.11 2.86 -14.98
N ALA A 49 5.36 1.76 -15.03
CA ALA A 49 4.02 1.74 -15.60
C ALA A 49 3.08 2.69 -14.83
N LEU A 50 3.14 2.67 -13.49
CA LEU A 50 2.35 3.57 -12.65
C LEU A 50 2.77 5.04 -12.81
N GLU A 51 4.08 5.31 -12.88
CA GLU A 51 4.62 6.66 -13.11
C GLU A 51 4.15 7.27 -14.44
N ASN A 52 4.02 6.43 -15.47
CA ASN A 52 3.56 6.86 -16.79
C ASN A 52 2.03 6.83 -16.95
N ASP A 53 1.29 6.38 -15.94
CA ASP A 53 -0.17 6.28 -15.99
C ASP A 53 -0.80 7.61 -15.52
N VAL A 54 -1.25 8.39 -16.50
CA VAL A 54 -1.88 9.69 -16.27
C VAL A 54 -3.16 9.56 -15.44
N SER A 55 -3.94 8.48 -15.65
CA SER A 55 -5.20 8.27 -14.92
C SER A 55 -4.95 8.02 -13.43
N PHE A 56 -3.87 7.32 -13.06
CA PHE A 56 -3.46 7.22 -11.66
C PHE A 56 -2.96 8.54 -11.09
N THR A 57 -2.22 9.31 -11.87
CA THR A 57 -1.66 10.59 -11.41
C THR A 57 -2.77 11.61 -11.16
N GLU A 58 -3.72 11.75 -12.09
CA GLU A 58 -4.88 12.63 -11.96
C GLU A 58 -5.78 12.20 -10.80
N GLY A 59 -6.15 10.92 -10.71
CA GLY A 59 -6.98 10.42 -9.62
C GLY A 59 -6.31 10.54 -8.25
N HIS A 60 -4.98 10.33 -8.17
CA HIS A 60 -4.23 10.57 -6.93
C HIS A 60 -4.25 12.06 -6.53
N TYR A 61 -4.08 12.97 -7.49
CA TYR A 61 -4.08 14.40 -7.23
C TYR A 61 -5.45 14.92 -6.79
N GLU A 62 -6.53 14.45 -7.41
CA GLU A 62 -7.90 14.78 -7.00
C GLU A 62 -8.15 14.36 -5.55
N LEU A 63 -7.86 13.09 -5.21
CA LEU A 63 -8.03 12.56 -3.85
C LEU A 63 -7.11 13.21 -2.82
N ALA A 64 -5.92 13.68 -3.22
CA ALA A 64 -5.01 14.40 -2.33
C ALA A 64 -5.58 15.73 -1.85
N ASN A 65 -6.52 16.33 -2.59
CA ASN A 65 -7.22 17.55 -2.19
C ASN A 65 -8.49 17.29 -1.38
N GLU A 66 -8.86 16.03 -1.18
CA GLU A 66 -9.96 15.64 -0.29
C GLU A 66 -9.49 15.52 1.17
N GLY A 67 -10.42 15.16 2.06
CA GLY A 67 -10.16 14.93 3.46
C GLY A 67 -10.40 16.17 4.33
N GLN A 68 -10.01 16.06 5.60
CA GLN A 68 -10.29 17.07 6.63
C GLN A 68 -9.17 18.13 6.77
N THR A 69 -8.07 17.98 6.02
CA THR A 69 -6.86 18.79 6.10
C THR A 69 -6.53 19.37 4.73
N VAL A 70 -5.96 20.59 4.70
CA VAL A 70 -5.53 21.23 3.45
C VAL A 70 -4.23 20.59 2.97
N ALA A 71 -4.19 20.18 1.70
CA ALA A 71 -2.97 19.69 1.08
C ALA A 71 -1.97 20.83 0.83
N ASN A 72 -0.71 20.62 1.21
CA ASN A 72 0.39 21.51 0.89
C ASN A 72 1.48 20.76 0.10
N PRO A 73 1.57 20.96 -1.23
CA PRO A 73 2.57 20.29 -2.08
C PRO A 73 4.01 20.65 -1.74
N GLU A 74 4.25 21.79 -1.10
CA GLU A 74 5.59 22.28 -0.74
C GLU A 74 6.03 21.79 0.65
N GLU A 75 5.14 21.18 1.42
CA GLU A 75 5.48 20.65 2.74
C GLU A 75 6.41 19.44 2.62
N LYS A 76 7.45 19.41 3.45
CA LYS A 76 8.34 18.26 3.53
C LYS A 76 7.59 17.06 4.11
N VAL A 77 7.30 16.08 3.26
CA VAL A 77 6.67 14.83 3.67
C VAL A 77 7.68 13.95 4.40
N ASN A 78 7.43 13.69 5.68
CA ASN A 78 8.23 12.77 6.51
C ASN A 78 7.52 11.44 6.78
N HIS A 79 6.30 11.26 6.28
CA HIS A 79 5.46 10.08 6.51
C HIS A 79 5.49 9.14 5.31
N HIS A 80 5.18 7.87 5.53
CA HIS A 80 5.22 6.85 4.49
C HIS A 80 4.20 5.74 4.75
N PHE A 81 3.47 5.35 3.72
CA PHE A 81 2.57 4.19 3.77
C PHE A 81 3.26 2.92 3.29
N ILE A 82 3.00 1.82 3.99
CA ILE A 82 3.37 0.45 3.62
C ILE A 82 2.14 -0.45 3.74
N SER A 83 2.18 -1.62 3.10
CA SER A 83 1.11 -2.61 3.24
C SER A 83 1.60 -3.86 3.95
N LEU A 84 0.83 -4.33 4.93
CA LEU A 84 0.99 -5.66 5.51
C LEU A 84 -0.05 -6.58 4.86
N ILE A 85 0.36 -7.76 4.41
CA ILE A 85 -0.51 -8.72 3.72
C ILE A 85 -0.30 -10.16 4.23
N HIS A 86 -1.34 -10.97 4.18
CA HIS A 86 -1.25 -12.42 4.27
C HIS A 86 -1.13 -13.00 2.85
N ASN A 87 -0.04 -13.72 2.57
CA ASN A 87 0.10 -14.45 1.31
C ASN A 87 0.79 -15.80 1.55
N GLY A 88 0.11 -16.89 1.20
CA GLY A 88 0.65 -18.25 1.29
C GLY A 88 1.06 -18.67 2.70
N GLY A 89 0.28 -18.31 3.73
CA GLY A 89 0.56 -18.66 5.13
C GLY A 89 1.62 -17.78 5.80
N PHE A 90 2.05 -16.69 5.16
CA PHE A 90 3.08 -15.79 5.68
C PHE A 90 2.63 -14.33 5.66
N LEU A 91 3.10 -13.59 6.66
CA LEU A 91 2.94 -12.14 6.76
C LEU A 91 4.08 -11.46 5.99
N TYR A 92 3.72 -10.64 5.02
CA TYR A 92 4.66 -9.82 4.27
C TYR A 92 4.40 -8.33 4.48
N GLU A 93 5.48 -7.58 4.61
CA GLU A 93 5.50 -6.13 4.46
C GLU A 93 5.93 -5.77 3.04
N LEU A 94 5.08 -4.98 2.39
CA LEU A 94 5.29 -4.44 1.07
C LEU A 94 5.53 -2.94 1.18
N ASP A 95 6.77 -2.54 0.93
CA ASP A 95 7.21 -1.15 0.92
C ASP A 95 7.82 -0.87 -0.46
N GLY A 96 7.21 0.06 -1.22
CA GLY A 96 7.69 0.43 -2.55
C GLY A 96 9.12 1.01 -2.57
N ARG A 97 9.63 1.49 -1.43
CA ARG A 97 11.00 2.01 -1.29
C ARG A 97 12.03 0.90 -1.09
N LYS A 98 11.63 -0.30 -0.67
CA LYS A 98 12.50 -1.46 -0.48
C LYS A 98 12.68 -2.28 -1.76
N GLN A 99 13.81 -2.97 -1.89
CA GLN A 99 14.12 -3.77 -3.07
C GLN A 99 13.21 -4.99 -3.21
N PHE A 100 12.74 -5.54 -2.09
CA PHE A 100 11.93 -6.75 -2.06
C PHE A 100 10.97 -6.75 -0.85
N PRO A 101 9.88 -7.54 -0.91
CA PRO A 101 9.00 -7.80 0.24
C PRO A 101 9.76 -8.30 1.46
N ILE A 102 9.37 -7.84 2.66
CA ILE A 102 9.95 -8.31 3.92
C ILE A 102 9.02 -9.34 4.56
N LYS A 103 9.53 -10.56 4.76
CA LYS A 103 8.80 -11.64 5.41
C LYS A 103 8.93 -11.51 6.93
N HIS A 104 7.80 -11.40 7.64
CA HIS A 104 7.75 -11.22 9.09
C HIS A 104 7.46 -12.50 9.88
N GLY A 105 7.06 -13.59 9.21
CA GLY A 105 6.77 -14.87 9.84
C GLY A 105 5.51 -15.52 9.29
N SER A 106 5.08 -16.60 9.93
CA SER A 106 3.82 -17.28 9.59
C SER A 106 2.62 -16.49 10.10
N THR A 107 1.51 -16.59 9.39
CA THR A 107 0.20 -16.01 9.77
C THR A 107 -0.90 -16.87 9.18
N SER A 108 -2.15 -16.67 9.61
CA SER A 108 -3.35 -17.22 8.99
C SER A 108 -4.40 -16.13 8.79
N ASP A 109 -5.49 -16.44 8.07
CA ASP A 109 -6.62 -15.52 7.94
C ASP A 109 -7.20 -15.10 9.30
N SER A 110 -7.24 -16.04 10.27
CA SER A 110 -7.77 -15.79 11.61
C SER A 110 -6.84 -15.01 12.55
N THR A 111 -5.53 -14.96 12.24
CA THR A 111 -4.51 -14.33 13.10
C THR A 111 -3.85 -13.11 12.46
N PHE A 112 -4.13 -12.88 11.17
CA PHE A 112 -3.48 -11.86 10.35
C PHE A 112 -3.51 -10.46 10.97
N VAL A 113 -4.67 -10.02 11.48
CA VAL A 113 -4.78 -8.68 12.08
C VAL A 113 -3.92 -8.56 13.33
N GLN A 114 -3.91 -9.58 14.19
CA GLN A 114 -3.11 -9.60 15.41
C GLN A 114 -1.61 -9.66 15.10
N ASP A 115 -1.21 -10.45 14.08
CA ASP A 115 0.18 -10.58 13.68
C ASP A 115 0.70 -9.33 12.97
N ALA A 116 -0.11 -8.70 12.11
CA ALA A 116 0.17 -7.39 11.53
C ALA A 116 0.33 -6.31 12.62
N ALA A 117 -0.55 -6.30 13.63
CA ALA A 117 -0.45 -5.36 14.75
C ALA A 117 0.86 -5.54 15.56
N LYS A 118 1.39 -6.76 15.68
CA LYS A 118 2.71 -6.99 16.30
C LYS A 118 3.82 -6.33 15.48
N VAL A 119 3.76 -6.41 14.15
CA VAL A 119 4.71 -5.71 13.26
C VAL A 119 4.59 -4.20 13.43
N CYS A 120 3.37 -3.64 13.46
CA CYS A 120 3.17 -2.21 13.74
C CYS A 120 3.78 -1.78 15.08
N LYS A 121 3.63 -2.59 16.13
CA LYS A 121 4.24 -2.32 17.44
C LYS A 121 5.78 -2.32 17.39
N VAL A 122 6.39 -3.16 16.56
CA VAL A 122 7.85 -3.13 16.34
C VAL A 122 8.27 -1.83 15.65
N PHE A 123 7.48 -1.29 14.71
CA PHE A 123 7.75 0.03 14.13
C PHE A 123 7.65 1.14 15.17
N MET A 124 6.59 1.15 15.97
CA MET A 124 6.40 2.15 17.05
C MET A 124 7.50 2.07 18.11
N ALA A 125 7.94 0.87 18.49
CA ALA A 125 8.99 0.68 19.49
C ALA A 125 10.38 1.16 19.05
N ARG A 126 10.61 1.38 17.74
CA ARG A 126 11.88 1.92 17.23
C ARG A 126 12.03 3.42 17.49
N ASP A 127 10.91 4.13 17.63
CA ASP A 127 10.89 5.56 17.95
C ASP A 127 9.75 5.82 18.95
N PRO A 128 9.99 5.60 20.25
CA PRO A 128 8.95 5.59 21.28
C PRO A 128 8.34 6.98 21.56
N GLU A 129 8.97 8.06 21.09
CA GLU A 129 8.46 9.42 21.21
C GLU A 129 7.62 9.84 19.99
N GLU A 130 7.69 9.07 18.89
CA GLU A 130 6.88 9.30 17.70
C GLU A 130 5.44 8.83 17.94
N MET A 131 4.50 9.74 17.71
CA MET A 131 3.06 9.49 17.89
C MET A 131 2.29 9.51 16.57
N ARG A 132 2.94 9.91 15.47
CA ARG A 132 2.32 10.11 14.14
C ARG A 132 2.24 8.79 13.36
N PHE A 133 1.52 7.83 13.92
CA PHE A 133 1.19 6.57 13.27
C PHE A 133 -0.31 6.47 12.98
N THR A 134 -0.66 6.01 11.79
CA THR A 134 -2.03 5.67 11.40
C THR A 134 -2.05 4.25 10.86
N VAL A 135 -3.04 3.46 11.27
CA VAL A 135 -3.25 2.09 10.78
C VAL A 135 -4.68 1.98 10.25
N MET A 136 -4.81 1.47 9.03
CA MET A 136 -6.10 1.21 8.39
C MET A 136 -6.17 -0.27 8.00
N ALA A 137 -7.32 -0.90 8.26
CA ALA A 137 -7.58 -2.28 7.88
C ALA A 137 -8.53 -2.32 6.68
N LEU A 138 -8.16 -3.05 5.63
CA LEU A 138 -9.07 -3.38 4.54
C LEU A 138 -9.89 -4.60 4.95
N THR A 139 -11.20 -4.41 5.16
CA THR A 139 -12.11 -5.45 5.64
C THR A 139 -13.22 -5.72 4.64
N ALA A 140 -13.84 -6.90 4.73
CA ALA A 140 -15.08 -7.16 4.01
C ALA A 140 -16.14 -6.11 4.41
N SER A 141 -16.92 -5.66 3.43
CA SER A 141 -18.11 -4.87 3.71
C SER A 141 -19.12 -5.74 4.47
N PRO A 142 -19.89 -5.20 5.42
CA PRO A 142 -20.99 -5.92 6.06
C PRO A 142 -22.16 -6.23 5.11
N ASN A 143 -22.10 -5.75 3.86
CA ASN A 143 -23.19 -5.80 2.87
C ASN A 143 -23.04 -6.97 1.90
#